data_AF-A0A6L3ZED8-F1
#
_entry.id   AF-A0A6L3ZED8-F1
#
_cell.length_a   1.000
_cell.length_b   1.000
_cell.length_c   1.000
_cell.angle_alpha   90.00
_cell.angle_beta   90.00
_cell.angle_gamma   90.00
#
_symmetry.space_group_name_H-M   'P 1'
#
loop_
_entity.id
_entity.type
_entity.pdbx_description
1 polymer ?
#
loop_
_entity_poly.entity_id
_entity_poly.type
_entity_poly.pdbx_seq_one_letter_code
_entity_poly.pdbx_strand_id
1 'polypeptide(L)'
;MSIYTKLSSKYTLLFLLTTFCFTAQAQFIKNTGEIKDAVDGKTLFTLEDKTFIYAEVSEPLWYEISKRVVFDVAGLTADSTLSKGTVLYNDDLEPIGEVQAEVEVIQITPYDGFRKDEYRIGIVKGFCSTFDTYTNSLPESAISDALEGRGQQAQLLSEVMSQFDWEEETYGQYTASILRNYDENNYVRNVPFRIIIIWRGSNIMAILSQKDYIDGNKSKDQTRIIEESVYCTWFQRPNARLLEEIENIAFDYINFDEPGISAQ
;
A
#
# COMPACT_ATOMS: atom_id res chain seq x y z
N MET A 1 26.28 42.05 42.17
CA MET A 1 26.17 40.59 42.39
C MET A 1 24.72 40.33 42.80
N SER A 2 23.84 39.67 42.05
CA SER A 2 24.00 38.66 41.02
C SER A 2 22.95 38.88 39.94
N ILE A 3 23.39 38.74 38.70
CA ILE A 3 22.59 38.70 37.47
C ILE A 3 22.27 37.22 37.28
N TYR A 4 21.00 36.81 37.19
CA TYR A 4 20.61 35.76 36.26
C TYR A 4 19.13 35.88 35.92
N THR A 5 18.95 35.89 34.61
CA THR A 5 17.83 36.36 33.82
C THR A 5 16.75 35.28 33.78
N LYS A 6 15.48 35.67 33.98
CA LYS A 6 14.33 34.87 33.54
C LYS A 6 14.40 34.75 32.02
N LEU A 7 14.96 33.67 31.49
CA LEU A 7 14.80 33.31 30.09
C LEU A 7 13.58 32.40 29.91
N SER A 8 12.81 32.79 28.90
CA SER A 8 11.51 32.34 28.42
C SER A 8 11.20 30.83 28.47
N SER A 9 10.19 30.48 29.26
CA SER A 9 9.44 29.22 29.25
C SER A 9 8.40 29.13 28.10
N LYS A 10 8.67 29.75 26.94
CA LYS A 10 7.68 29.84 25.82
C LYS A 10 8.11 29.10 24.55
N TYR A 11 9.31 28.53 24.51
CA TYR A 11 9.83 27.86 23.31
C TYR A 11 9.96 26.33 23.45
N THR A 12 9.71 25.77 24.63
CA THR A 12 9.74 24.31 24.83
C THR A 12 8.45 23.60 24.39
N LEU A 13 7.39 24.36 24.03
CA LEU A 13 6.13 23.83 23.51
C LEU A 13 6.06 23.83 21.96
N LEU A 14 7.15 24.19 21.27
CA LEU A 14 7.18 24.37 19.82
C LEU A 14 8.14 23.40 19.09
N PHE A 15 8.43 22.25 19.69
CA PHE A 15 9.33 21.25 19.07
C PHE A 15 8.78 19.82 19.08
N LEU A 16 7.48 19.64 19.37
CA LEU A 16 6.89 18.32 19.58
C LEU A 16 5.61 18.09 18.77
N LEU A 17 5.54 18.61 17.55
CA LEU A 17 4.40 18.34 16.65
C LEU A 17 4.77 18.46 15.17
N THR A 18 5.93 17.93 14.80
CA THR A 18 6.29 17.63 13.41
C THR A 18 6.85 16.22 13.32
N THR A 19 6.20 15.28 14.01
CA THR A 19 6.22 13.89 13.56
C THR A 19 5.25 13.84 12.39
N PHE A 20 5.70 14.28 11.21
CA PHE A 20 5.08 13.85 9.96
C PHE A 20 5.19 12.33 9.99
N CYS A 21 4.09 11.65 10.31
CA CYS A 21 3.96 10.25 9.98
C CYS A 21 4.04 10.24 8.46
N PHE A 22 5.20 9.88 7.93
CA PHE A 22 5.38 9.46 6.56
C PHE A 22 4.59 8.16 6.41
N THR A 23 3.27 8.32 6.34
CA THR A 23 2.37 7.24 5.99
C THR A 23 2.64 6.97 4.54
N ALA A 24 2.73 5.70 4.21
CA ALA A 24 2.90 5.27 2.85
C ALA A 24 1.51 5.07 2.22
N GLN A 25 1.29 5.72 1.10
CA GLN A 25 0.04 6.11 0.51
C GLN A 25 -0.10 5.48 -0.90
N ALA A 26 -0.89 4.42 -1.09
CA ALA A 26 -1.13 3.91 -2.45
C ALA A 26 -2.13 4.78 -3.19
N GLN A 27 -1.93 5.00 -4.48
CA GLN A 27 -2.58 6.09 -5.18
C GLN A 27 -2.81 5.76 -6.65
N PHE A 28 -3.80 6.41 -7.25
CA PHE A 28 -4.01 6.34 -8.69
C PHE A 28 -3.26 7.46 -9.40
N ILE A 29 -2.51 7.10 -10.45
CA ILE A 29 -1.92 8.05 -11.39
C ILE A 29 -3.04 8.82 -12.10
N LYS A 30 -2.78 10.10 -12.39
CA LYS A 30 -3.69 10.98 -13.10
C LYS A 30 -3.15 11.33 -14.49
N ASN A 31 -3.99 11.18 -15.50
CA ASN A 31 -3.70 11.39 -16.92
C ASN A 31 -2.61 10.46 -17.48
N THR A 32 -1.36 10.88 -17.44
CA THR A 32 -0.20 10.08 -17.84
C THR A 32 0.91 10.58 -16.95
N GLY A 33 1.21 9.79 -15.92
CA GLY A 33 2.15 10.17 -14.87
C GLY A 33 3.57 9.95 -15.34
N GLU A 34 4.42 10.98 -15.23
CA GLU A 34 5.85 10.84 -15.43
C GLU A 34 6.51 10.39 -14.13
N ILE A 35 7.17 9.24 -14.16
CA ILE A 35 7.92 8.71 -13.03
C ILE A 35 9.40 8.98 -13.24
N LYS A 36 10.04 9.62 -12.27
CA LYS A 36 11.39 10.18 -12.37
C LYS A 36 12.40 9.41 -11.53
N ASP A 37 13.69 9.55 -11.86
CA ASP A 37 14.81 8.97 -11.11
C ASP A 37 15.05 9.65 -9.76
N ALA A 38 14.72 10.93 -9.67
CA ALA A 38 14.78 11.75 -8.47
C ALA A 38 13.70 12.86 -8.52
N VAL A 39 13.53 13.57 -7.42
CA VAL A 39 12.77 14.83 -7.37
C VAL A 39 13.30 15.79 -8.44
N ASP A 40 12.39 16.25 -9.32
CA ASP A 40 12.72 17.07 -10.50
C ASP A 40 13.76 16.47 -11.46
N GLY A 41 13.96 15.16 -11.39
CA GLY A 41 14.92 14.42 -12.21
C GLY A 41 14.43 14.13 -13.64
N LYS A 42 15.08 13.14 -14.27
CA LYS A 42 14.71 12.66 -15.59
C LYS A 42 13.60 11.63 -15.50
N THR A 43 12.67 11.67 -16.44
CA THR A 43 11.61 10.66 -16.57
C THR A 43 12.22 9.30 -16.93
N LEU A 44 12.04 8.32 -16.05
CA LEU A 44 12.41 6.93 -16.22
C LEU A 44 11.37 6.17 -17.04
N PHE A 45 10.09 6.32 -16.67
CA PHE A 45 8.98 5.67 -17.33
C PHE A 45 7.69 6.48 -17.14
N THR A 46 6.69 6.18 -17.95
CA THR A 46 5.36 6.77 -17.86
C THR A 46 4.34 5.71 -17.49
N LEU A 47 3.32 6.09 -16.72
CA LEU A 47 2.17 5.24 -16.39
C LEU A 47 0.87 5.87 -16.89
N GLU A 48 -0.06 5.05 -17.35
CA GLU A 48 -1.38 5.48 -17.83
C GLU A 48 -2.29 5.98 -16.70
N ASP A 49 -3.33 6.74 -17.07
CA ASP A 49 -4.35 7.23 -16.14
C ASP A 49 -4.97 6.09 -15.34
N LYS A 50 -5.20 6.31 -14.05
CA LYS A 50 -5.78 5.34 -13.13
C LYS A 50 -4.96 4.06 -12.97
N THR A 51 -3.67 4.09 -13.32
CA THR A 51 -2.75 3.05 -12.87
C THR A 51 -2.60 3.17 -11.35
N PHE A 52 -2.98 2.11 -10.64
CA PHE A 52 -2.73 2.00 -9.20
C PHE A 52 -1.23 1.86 -8.95
N ILE A 53 -0.70 2.60 -8.00
CA ILE A 53 0.70 2.55 -7.57
C ILE A 53 0.78 2.48 -6.06
N TYR A 54 1.86 1.91 -5.55
CA TYR A 54 2.28 2.17 -4.20
C TYR A 54 3.06 3.48 -4.17
N ALA A 55 2.73 4.40 -3.27
CA ALA A 55 3.45 5.66 -3.10
C ALA A 55 3.80 5.85 -1.61
N GLU A 56 4.86 6.59 -1.32
CA GLU A 56 5.21 7.06 0.03
C GLU A 56 5.63 8.51 -0.07
N VAL A 57 5.24 9.34 0.89
CA VAL A 57 5.72 10.72 0.93
C VAL A 57 7.23 10.70 1.15
N SER A 58 8.00 11.17 0.17
CA SER A 58 9.46 11.30 0.31
C SER A 58 9.84 12.73 0.65
N GLU A 59 9.25 13.69 -0.07
CA GLU A 59 9.50 15.13 0.07
C GLU A 59 8.19 15.92 -0.06
N PRO A 60 8.14 17.21 0.36
CA PRO A 60 6.96 18.03 0.15
C PRO A 60 6.57 18.06 -1.33
N LEU A 61 5.32 17.65 -1.63
CA LEU A 61 4.75 17.56 -2.99
C LEU A 61 5.30 16.42 -3.87
N TRP A 62 6.03 15.47 -3.29
CA TRP A 62 6.63 14.35 -4.00
C TRP A 62 6.42 13.03 -3.29
N TYR A 63 6.10 12.01 -4.09
CA TYR A 63 6.06 10.64 -3.63
C TYR A 63 7.21 9.85 -4.23
N GLU A 64 7.84 9.01 -3.41
CA GLU A 64 8.54 7.81 -3.90
C GLU A 64 7.48 6.77 -4.23
N ILE A 65 7.60 6.10 -5.37
CA ILE A 65 6.62 5.14 -5.83
C ILE A 65 7.26 3.80 -6.15
N SER A 66 6.46 2.76 -6.04
CA SER A 66 6.77 1.45 -6.59
C SER A 66 5.55 0.89 -7.33
N LYS A 67 5.84 0.16 -8.41
CA LYS A 67 4.82 -0.49 -9.23
C LYS A 67 5.30 -1.87 -9.65
N ARG A 68 4.46 -2.87 -9.44
CA ARG A 68 4.66 -4.20 -10.02
C ARG A 68 4.22 -4.17 -11.47
N VAL A 69 5.13 -4.58 -12.34
CA VAL A 69 4.95 -4.53 -13.79
C VAL A 69 5.33 -5.87 -14.41
N VAL A 70 4.58 -6.25 -15.43
CA VAL A 70 4.94 -7.34 -16.34
C VAL A 70 5.64 -6.73 -17.55
N PHE A 71 6.69 -7.37 -18.05
CA PHE A 71 7.46 -6.90 -19.19
C PHE A 71 8.02 -8.06 -20.02
N ASP A 72 8.26 -7.81 -21.30
CA ASP A 72 8.89 -8.75 -22.22
C ASP A 72 10.40 -8.87 -21.93
N VAL A 73 10.92 -10.09 -21.87
CA VAL A 73 12.34 -10.40 -21.68
C VAL A 73 13.21 -9.73 -22.76
N ALA A 74 12.70 -9.53 -23.98
CA ALA A 74 13.41 -8.85 -25.06
C ALA A 74 13.73 -7.38 -24.74
N GLY A 75 12.98 -6.75 -23.82
CA GLY A 75 13.23 -5.39 -23.35
C GLY A 75 14.38 -5.27 -22.34
N LEU A 76 14.84 -6.40 -21.79
CA LEU A 76 15.88 -6.47 -20.77
C LEU A 76 17.28 -6.40 -21.39
N THR A 77 18.12 -5.43 -20.97
CA THR A 77 19.48 -5.24 -21.53
C THR A 77 20.58 -5.87 -20.69
N ALA A 78 20.45 -5.78 -19.37
CA ALA A 78 21.26 -6.43 -18.36
C ALA A 78 20.35 -7.23 -17.42
N ASP A 79 20.88 -8.06 -16.52
CA ASP A 79 20.08 -8.97 -15.67
C ASP A 79 18.94 -8.29 -14.86
N SER A 80 18.96 -6.96 -14.72
CA SER A 80 17.94 -6.19 -13.99
C SER A 80 17.59 -4.81 -14.58
N THR A 81 17.79 -4.58 -15.88
CA THR A 81 17.55 -3.24 -16.47
C THR A 81 16.69 -3.30 -17.73
N LEU A 82 15.62 -2.50 -17.78
CA LEU A 82 14.80 -2.35 -18.97
C LEU A 82 15.31 -1.22 -19.86
N SER A 83 15.31 -1.48 -21.16
CA SER A 83 15.63 -0.50 -22.18
C SER A 83 14.49 0.47 -22.42
N LYS A 84 14.85 1.68 -22.86
CA LYS A 84 13.92 2.65 -23.42
C LYS A 84 13.07 2.02 -24.53
N GLY A 85 11.77 2.28 -24.49
CA GLY A 85 10.78 1.74 -25.43
C GLY A 85 10.13 0.43 -24.97
N THR A 86 10.58 -0.12 -23.84
CA THR A 86 9.94 -1.32 -23.26
C THR A 86 8.55 -0.94 -22.74
N VAL A 87 7.54 -1.69 -23.19
CA VAL A 87 6.16 -1.54 -22.73
C VAL A 87 6.02 -2.21 -21.35
N LEU A 88 5.34 -1.52 -20.44
CA LEU A 88 5.00 -2.02 -19.12
C LEU A 88 3.55 -2.49 -19.13
N TYR A 89 3.30 -3.68 -18.60
CA TYR A 89 1.98 -4.31 -18.57
C TYR A 89 1.51 -4.56 -17.13
N ASN A 90 0.19 -4.66 -16.95
CA ASN A 90 -0.40 -5.19 -15.72
C ASN A 90 -0.39 -6.73 -15.70
N ASP A 91 -0.92 -7.32 -14.63
CA ASP A 91 -1.05 -8.79 -14.48
C ASP A 91 -2.00 -9.43 -15.50
N ASP A 92 -2.80 -8.66 -16.23
CA ASP A 92 -3.68 -9.14 -17.31
C ASP A 92 -3.06 -8.96 -18.70
N LEU A 93 -1.78 -8.54 -18.78
CA LEU A 93 -1.06 -8.20 -20.01
C LEU A 93 -1.66 -7.02 -20.79
N GLU A 94 -2.40 -6.15 -20.12
CA GLU A 94 -2.82 -4.86 -20.68
C GLU A 94 -1.68 -3.84 -20.48
N PRO A 95 -1.36 -3.02 -21.49
CA PRO A 95 -0.33 -2.01 -21.36
C PRO A 95 -0.77 -0.95 -20.34
N ILE A 96 0.14 -0.57 -19.45
CA ILE A 96 -0.07 0.46 -18.42
C ILE A 96 1.00 1.55 -18.46
N GLY A 97 1.97 1.46 -19.37
CA GLY A 97 3.08 2.40 -19.41
C GLY A 97 4.18 2.04 -20.40
N GLU A 98 5.21 2.87 -20.42
CA GLU A 98 6.39 2.69 -21.27
C GLU A 98 7.64 3.28 -20.61
N VAL A 99 8.76 2.57 -20.78
CA VAL A 99 10.08 2.99 -20.32
C VAL A 99 10.64 4.11 -21.21
N GLN A 100 10.93 5.27 -20.63
CA GLN A 100 11.42 6.47 -21.32
C GLN A 100 12.95 6.62 -21.26
N ALA A 101 13.58 6.03 -20.24
CA ALA A 101 15.02 5.91 -20.03
C ALA A 101 15.32 4.59 -19.32
N GLU A 102 16.58 4.14 -19.31
CA GLU A 102 16.94 2.89 -18.64
C GLU A 102 16.46 2.87 -17.18
N VAL A 103 15.70 1.84 -16.82
CA VAL A 103 15.12 1.69 -15.48
C VAL A 103 15.53 0.35 -14.88
N GLU A 104 15.98 0.39 -13.63
CA GLU A 104 16.28 -0.82 -12.86
C GLU A 104 14.97 -1.47 -12.41
N VAL A 105 14.92 -2.80 -12.54
CA VAL A 105 13.83 -3.63 -12.07
C VAL A 105 14.33 -4.50 -10.92
N ILE A 106 13.65 -4.43 -9.80
CA ILE A 106 13.99 -5.24 -8.62
C ILE A 106 13.06 -6.45 -8.50
N GLN A 107 13.54 -7.47 -7.78
CA GLN A 107 12.79 -8.69 -7.45
C GLN A 107 12.22 -9.42 -8.68
N ILE A 108 13.01 -9.59 -9.74
CA ILE A 108 12.52 -10.19 -11.00
C ILE A 108 12.17 -11.67 -10.80
N THR A 109 10.97 -12.07 -11.21
CA THR A 109 10.49 -13.45 -11.18
C THR A 109 9.87 -13.87 -12.52
N PRO A 110 9.83 -15.17 -12.84
CA PRO A 110 9.06 -15.69 -13.97
C PRO A 110 7.59 -15.28 -13.87
N TYR A 111 6.99 -14.88 -14.98
CA TYR A 111 5.55 -14.68 -15.05
C TYR A 111 4.85 -16.02 -15.28
N ASP A 112 4.13 -16.50 -14.27
CA ASP A 112 3.49 -17.82 -14.32
C ASP A 112 2.34 -17.86 -15.35
N GLY A 113 2.30 -18.91 -16.17
CA GLY A 113 1.21 -19.14 -17.11
C GLY A 113 1.58 -19.98 -18.34
N PHE A 114 0.57 -20.51 -19.03
CA PHE A 114 0.77 -21.24 -20.28
C PHE A 114 1.21 -20.29 -21.40
N ARG A 115 2.39 -20.54 -22.00
CA ARG A 115 3.00 -19.72 -23.08
C ARG A 115 3.26 -18.27 -22.68
N LYS A 116 3.74 -18.07 -21.45
CA LYS A 116 4.12 -16.75 -20.92
C LYS A 116 5.61 -16.67 -20.56
N ASP A 117 6.41 -17.57 -21.10
CA ASP A 117 7.85 -17.70 -20.86
C ASP A 117 8.68 -16.52 -21.37
N GLU A 118 8.12 -15.74 -22.29
CA GLU A 118 8.67 -14.48 -22.81
C GLU A 118 8.44 -13.28 -21.87
N TYR A 119 7.68 -13.44 -20.79
CA TYR A 119 7.39 -12.37 -19.83
C TYR A 119 8.04 -12.60 -18.48
N ARG A 120 8.36 -11.50 -17.80
CA ARG A 120 8.80 -11.47 -16.40
C ARG A 120 7.96 -10.46 -15.62
N ILE A 121 7.95 -10.65 -14.31
CA ILE A 121 7.38 -9.68 -13.38
C ILE A 121 8.52 -9.08 -12.57
N GLY A 122 8.41 -7.81 -12.24
CA GLY A 122 9.30 -7.16 -11.29
C GLY A 122 8.70 -5.86 -10.76
N ILE A 123 9.41 -5.21 -9.86
CA ILE A 123 9.04 -3.88 -9.36
C ILE A 123 9.91 -2.83 -10.03
N VAL A 124 9.28 -1.79 -10.56
CA VAL A 124 9.95 -0.54 -10.94
C VAL A 124 9.70 0.52 -9.87
N LYS A 125 10.68 1.38 -9.64
CA LYS A 125 10.62 2.46 -8.65
C LYS A 125 10.97 3.81 -9.25
N GLY A 126 10.52 4.88 -8.61
CA GLY A 126 10.92 6.24 -8.94
C GLY A 126 10.11 7.26 -8.16
N PHE A 127 10.06 8.49 -8.65
CA PHE A 127 9.41 9.61 -7.98
C PHE A 127 8.31 10.22 -8.85
N CYS A 128 7.17 10.56 -8.26
CA CYS A 128 6.11 11.30 -8.93
C CYS A 128 5.65 12.50 -8.11
N SER A 129 5.14 13.54 -8.79
CA SER A 129 4.58 14.68 -8.08
C SER A 129 3.20 14.36 -7.52
N THR A 130 2.84 14.98 -6.40
CA THR A 130 1.46 14.95 -5.88
C THR A 130 0.44 15.46 -6.89
N PHE A 131 0.84 16.32 -7.84
CA PHE A 131 -0.06 16.86 -8.87
C PHE A 131 -0.40 15.86 -9.98
N ASP A 132 0.43 14.84 -10.16
CA ASP A 132 0.26 13.77 -11.17
C ASP A 132 -0.54 12.58 -10.63
N THR A 133 -1.21 12.79 -9.50
CA THR A 133 -1.95 11.77 -8.78
C THR A 133 -3.33 12.25 -8.39
N TYR A 134 -4.28 11.31 -8.26
CA TYR A 134 -5.62 11.63 -7.76
C TYR A 134 -5.58 11.89 -6.25
N THR A 135 -6.07 13.04 -5.83
CA THR A 135 -6.23 13.36 -4.40
C THR A 135 -7.16 12.35 -3.72
N ASN A 136 -6.85 11.96 -2.48
CA ASN A 136 -7.63 11.02 -1.66
C ASN A 136 -7.84 9.62 -2.27
N SER A 137 -6.98 9.17 -3.17
CA SER A 137 -7.04 7.81 -3.73
C SER A 137 -6.45 6.74 -2.79
N LEU A 138 -6.15 7.09 -1.55
CA LEU A 138 -5.50 6.18 -0.61
C LEU A 138 -6.54 5.24 -0.02
N PRO A 139 -6.32 3.93 -0.02
CA PRO A 139 -7.31 3.02 0.52
C PRO A 139 -7.55 3.29 2.02
N GLU A 140 -6.51 3.61 2.81
CA GLU A 140 -6.67 3.95 4.23
C GLU A 140 -7.53 5.19 4.44
N SER A 141 -7.22 6.28 3.74
CA SER A 141 -7.97 7.54 3.86
C SER A 141 -9.39 7.41 3.31
N ALA A 142 -9.56 6.75 2.17
CA ALA A 142 -10.87 6.52 1.56
C ALA A 142 -11.77 5.66 2.48
N ILE A 143 -11.21 4.64 3.11
CA ILE A 143 -11.93 3.83 4.11
C ILE A 143 -12.27 4.68 5.34
N SER A 144 -11.32 5.44 5.87
CA SER A 144 -11.55 6.33 7.03
C SER A 144 -12.70 7.31 6.73
N ASP A 145 -12.65 8.00 5.60
CA ASP A 145 -13.68 8.95 5.15
C ASP A 145 -15.05 8.27 4.99
N ALA A 146 -15.09 7.06 4.41
CA ALA A 146 -16.32 6.28 4.28
C ALA A 146 -16.91 5.87 5.65
N LEU A 147 -16.06 5.62 6.65
CA LEU A 147 -16.46 5.29 8.01
C LEU A 147 -16.86 6.52 8.84
N GLU A 148 -16.40 7.71 8.47
CA GLU A 148 -16.84 8.98 9.06
C GLU A 148 -18.24 9.40 8.58
N GLY A 149 -18.71 8.94 7.42
CA GLY A 149 -20.02 9.26 6.88
C GLY A 149 -21.19 9.02 7.87
N ARG A 150 -22.04 10.04 8.08
CA ARG A 150 -23.26 9.91 8.91
C ARG A 150 -24.38 9.28 8.09
N GLY A 151 -24.53 7.96 8.22
CA GLY A 151 -25.51 7.17 7.44
C GLY A 151 -24.92 6.65 6.13
N GLN A 152 -25.42 5.51 5.66
CA GLN A 152 -24.94 4.82 4.44
C GLN A 152 -23.47 4.35 4.45
N GLN A 153 -22.81 4.24 5.62
CA GLN A 153 -21.43 3.76 5.75
C GLN A 153 -21.14 2.47 4.97
N ALA A 154 -22.06 1.49 5.02
CA ALA A 154 -21.88 0.23 4.29
C ALA A 154 -21.85 0.43 2.76
N GLN A 155 -22.64 1.38 2.24
CA GLN A 155 -22.63 1.71 0.82
C GLN A 155 -21.36 2.45 0.44
N LEU A 156 -20.97 3.48 1.21
CA LEU A 156 -19.73 4.24 0.96
C LEU A 156 -18.50 3.33 1.02
N LEU A 157 -18.45 2.42 1.98
CA LEU A 157 -17.36 1.45 2.09
C LEU A 157 -17.38 0.46 0.93
N SER A 158 -18.55 0.00 0.48
CA SER A 158 -18.66 -0.83 -0.73
C SER A 158 -18.19 -0.10 -1.99
N GLU A 159 -18.47 1.20 -2.12
CA GLU A 159 -17.99 2.03 -3.23
C GLU A 159 -16.47 2.19 -3.20
N VAL A 160 -15.88 2.39 -2.02
CA VAL A 160 -14.42 2.41 -1.85
C VAL A 160 -13.81 1.05 -2.17
N MET A 161 -14.40 -0.03 -1.65
CA MET A 161 -13.89 -1.38 -1.90
C MET A 161 -13.93 -1.74 -3.38
N SER A 162 -14.96 -1.31 -4.12
CA SER A 162 -15.08 -1.58 -5.57
C SER A 162 -13.98 -0.93 -6.44
N GLN A 163 -13.17 -0.03 -5.86
CA GLN A 163 -12.08 0.63 -6.57
C GLN A 163 -10.75 -0.14 -6.49
N PHE A 164 -10.66 -1.15 -5.62
CA PHE A 164 -9.45 -1.93 -5.42
C PHE A 164 -9.73 -3.43 -5.56
N ASP A 165 -8.69 -4.21 -5.75
CA ASP A 165 -8.80 -5.66 -5.88
C ASP A 165 -8.77 -6.32 -4.50
N TRP A 166 -9.94 -6.49 -3.90
CA TRP A 166 -10.10 -7.13 -2.58
C TRP A 166 -10.33 -8.63 -2.73
N GLU A 167 -9.55 -9.42 -2.00
CA GLU A 167 -9.81 -10.83 -1.78
C GLU A 167 -10.83 -11.00 -0.65
N GLU A 168 -11.67 -12.05 -0.71
CA GLU A 168 -12.58 -12.40 0.38
C GLU A 168 -12.35 -13.83 0.86
N GLU A 169 -12.23 -13.99 2.17
CA GLU A 169 -12.07 -15.29 2.81
C GLU A 169 -12.99 -15.43 4.03
N THR A 170 -13.50 -16.63 4.27
CA THR A 170 -14.48 -16.88 5.35
C THR A 170 -13.86 -17.71 6.47
N TYR A 171 -13.98 -17.19 7.69
CA TYR A 171 -13.48 -17.78 8.92
C TYR A 171 -14.62 -18.03 9.90
N GLY A 172 -15.29 -19.18 9.77
CA GLY A 172 -16.42 -19.55 10.61
C GLY A 172 -17.59 -18.55 10.47
N GLN A 173 -17.74 -17.64 11.44
CA GLN A 173 -18.77 -16.59 11.41
C GLN A 173 -18.26 -15.24 10.86
N TYR A 174 -16.96 -15.15 10.55
CA TYR A 174 -16.32 -13.95 10.07
C TYR A 174 -16.06 -14.04 8.57
N THR A 175 -16.06 -12.88 7.92
CA THR A 175 -15.54 -12.71 6.56
C THR A 175 -14.41 -11.69 6.63
N ALA A 176 -13.25 -12.02 6.09
CA ALA A 176 -12.13 -11.09 5.94
C ALA A 176 -12.12 -10.61 4.50
N SER A 177 -12.15 -9.29 4.31
CA SER A 177 -11.84 -8.66 3.02
C SER A 177 -10.39 -8.18 3.09
N ILE A 178 -9.54 -8.67 2.19
CA ILE A 178 -8.09 -8.47 2.23
C ILE A 178 -7.66 -7.66 1.02
N LEU A 179 -7.02 -6.52 1.27
CA LEU A 179 -6.29 -5.76 0.26
C LEU A 179 -4.81 -6.08 0.41
N ARG A 180 -4.15 -6.54 -0.66
CA ARG A 180 -2.74 -6.95 -0.69
C ARG A 180 -1.82 -5.82 -1.16
N ASN A 181 -0.54 -5.88 -0.81
CA ASN A 181 0.47 -4.91 -1.25
C ASN A 181 1.33 -5.41 -2.43
N TYR A 182 0.69 -5.73 -3.55
CA TYR A 182 1.37 -6.25 -4.75
C TYR A 182 2.39 -5.27 -5.35
N ASP A 183 2.16 -3.96 -5.22
CA ASP A 183 3.01 -2.94 -5.84
C ASP A 183 4.26 -2.57 -5.02
N GLU A 184 4.33 -3.00 -3.76
CA GLU A 184 5.54 -2.87 -2.93
C GLU A 184 6.46 -4.10 -3.02
N ASN A 185 5.88 -5.29 -3.24
CA ASN A 185 6.61 -6.56 -3.21
C ASN A 185 6.21 -7.47 -4.37
N ASN A 186 7.18 -8.03 -5.10
CA ASN A 186 6.93 -8.99 -6.18
C ASN A 186 6.86 -10.45 -5.69
N TYR A 187 6.31 -10.69 -4.51
CA TYR A 187 6.09 -12.06 -4.05
C TYR A 187 5.00 -12.71 -4.92
N VAL A 188 5.31 -13.88 -5.49
CA VAL A 188 4.36 -14.64 -6.32
C VAL A 188 3.32 -15.36 -5.43
N ARG A 189 3.66 -15.61 -4.16
CA ARG A 189 2.81 -16.23 -3.15
C ARG A 189 2.96 -15.49 -1.84
N ASN A 190 1.93 -15.53 -1.00
CA ASN A 190 1.93 -14.94 0.34
C ASN A 190 2.27 -13.44 0.34
N VAL A 191 1.73 -12.69 -0.61
CA VAL A 191 1.88 -11.22 -0.65
C VAL A 191 1.34 -10.64 0.66
N PRO A 192 2.10 -9.79 1.38
CA PRO A 192 1.63 -9.17 2.61
C PRO A 192 0.31 -8.44 2.40
N PHE A 193 -0.60 -8.57 3.36
CA PHE A 193 -1.78 -7.73 3.36
C PHE A 193 -1.39 -6.29 3.65
N ARG A 194 -2.11 -5.34 3.06
CA ARG A 194 -2.06 -3.92 3.40
C ARG A 194 -3.15 -3.58 4.42
N ILE A 195 -4.38 -4.00 4.12
CA ILE A 195 -5.57 -3.77 4.95
C ILE A 195 -6.39 -5.06 5.01
N ILE A 196 -6.89 -5.42 6.18
CA ILE A 196 -7.92 -6.45 6.34
C ILE A 196 -9.12 -5.81 7.03
N ILE A 197 -10.30 -5.93 6.42
CA ILE A 197 -11.56 -5.57 7.06
C ILE A 197 -12.24 -6.86 7.50
N ILE A 198 -12.47 -7.01 8.81
CA ILE A 198 -13.10 -8.21 9.36
C ILE A 198 -14.57 -7.92 9.67
N TRP A 199 -15.42 -8.69 9.03
CA TRP A 199 -16.87 -8.60 9.10
C TRP A 199 -17.46 -9.73 9.91
N ARG A 200 -18.63 -9.49 10.51
CA ARG A 200 -19.54 -10.52 11.02
C ARG A 200 -20.94 -10.22 10.49
N GLY A 201 -21.34 -10.93 9.43
CA GLY A 201 -22.48 -10.52 8.61
C GLY A 201 -22.22 -9.13 8.02
N SER A 202 -23.12 -8.17 8.24
CA SER A 202 -22.97 -6.80 7.73
C SER A 202 -22.25 -5.83 8.67
N ASN A 203 -21.73 -6.31 9.81
CA ASN A 203 -21.07 -5.45 10.80
C ASN A 203 -19.56 -5.60 10.73
N ILE A 204 -18.85 -4.47 10.71
CA ILE A 204 -17.40 -4.43 10.86
C ILE A 204 -17.07 -4.74 12.32
N MET A 205 -16.20 -5.70 12.53
CA MET A 205 -15.68 -6.10 13.85
C MET A 205 -14.36 -5.38 14.13
N ALA A 206 -13.44 -5.43 13.18
CA ALA A 206 -12.11 -4.86 13.26
C ALA A 206 -11.60 -4.47 11.86
N ILE A 207 -10.70 -3.49 11.82
CA ILE A 207 -9.90 -3.17 10.64
C ILE A 207 -8.43 -3.28 11.03
N LEU A 208 -7.69 -4.07 10.27
CA LEU A 208 -6.26 -4.30 10.43
C LEU A 208 -5.49 -3.56 9.35
N SER A 209 -4.35 -2.99 9.73
CA SER A 209 -3.47 -2.25 8.83
C SER A 209 -2.02 -2.46 9.24
N GLN A 210 -1.12 -2.58 8.27
CA GLN A 210 0.32 -2.69 8.55
C GLN A 210 0.98 -1.35 8.88
N LYS A 211 0.32 -0.23 8.60
CA LYS A 211 0.96 1.09 8.64
C LYS A 211 0.51 1.99 9.77
N ASP A 212 -0.80 2.12 9.91
CA ASP A 212 -1.42 3.01 10.90
C ASP A 212 -2.87 2.60 11.16
N TYR A 213 -3.44 3.11 12.24
CA TYR A 213 -4.85 2.93 12.55
C TYR A 213 -5.73 3.58 11.48
N ILE A 214 -6.71 2.81 10.99
CA ILE A 214 -7.79 3.32 10.14
C ILE A 214 -8.97 3.56 11.06
N ASP A 215 -9.24 4.82 11.39
CA ASP A 215 -10.28 5.21 12.34
C ASP A 215 -11.62 5.47 11.65
N GLY A 216 -12.69 5.59 12.44
CA GLY A 216 -13.99 5.99 11.95
C GLY A 216 -14.93 6.32 13.11
N ASN A 217 -16.02 7.02 12.82
CA ASN A 217 -16.93 7.55 13.85
C ASN A 217 -17.52 6.52 14.84
N LYS A 218 -17.45 5.23 14.53
CA LYS A 218 -17.96 4.14 15.36
C LYS A 218 -16.87 3.32 16.06
N SER A 219 -15.60 3.64 15.87
CA SER A 219 -14.51 2.95 16.55
C SER A 219 -14.71 2.97 18.07
N LYS A 220 -14.24 1.91 18.71
CA LYS A 220 -14.44 1.63 20.14
C LYS A 220 -13.14 1.51 20.89
N ASP A 221 -12.10 1.03 20.20
CA ASP A 221 -10.78 0.81 20.77
C ASP A 221 -9.74 0.73 19.65
N GLN A 222 -8.47 0.89 20.02
CA GLN A 222 -7.32 0.76 19.13
C GLN A 222 -6.22 0.02 19.88
N THR A 223 -5.66 -1.01 19.25
CA THR A 223 -4.57 -1.79 19.82
C THR A 223 -3.62 -2.24 18.74
N ARG A 224 -2.41 -2.62 19.11
CA ARG A 224 -1.54 -3.37 18.22
C ARG A 224 -1.65 -4.85 18.55
N ILE A 225 -1.68 -5.68 17.51
CA ILE A 225 -1.72 -7.13 17.61
C ILE A 225 -0.48 -7.72 16.94
N ILE A 226 -0.20 -8.99 17.22
CA ILE A 226 0.90 -9.77 16.61
C ILE A 226 2.24 -9.07 16.85
N GLU A 227 2.75 -9.20 18.08
CA GLU A 227 4.03 -8.62 18.51
C GLU A 227 4.16 -7.12 18.20
N GLU A 228 3.06 -6.38 18.33
CA GLU A 228 2.98 -4.93 18.09
C GLU A 228 3.21 -4.51 16.61
N SER A 229 3.15 -5.45 15.66
CA SER A 229 3.44 -5.18 14.24
C SER A 229 2.22 -4.74 13.42
N VAL A 230 1.00 -5.07 13.87
CA VAL A 230 -0.24 -4.76 13.14
C VAL A 230 -1.13 -3.83 13.94
N TYR A 231 -1.58 -2.76 13.31
CA TYR A 231 -2.54 -1.82 13.87
C TYR A 231 -3.95 -2.37 13.71
N CYS A 232 -4.69 -2.47 14.81
CA CYS A 232 -6.07 -2.95 14.83
C CYS A 232 -7.01 -1.88 15.41
N THR A 233 -7.90 -1.36 14.57
CA THR A 233 -9.02 -0.52 15.00
C THR A 233 -10.26 -1.38 15.23
N TRP A 234 -10.80 -1.33 16.44
CA TRP A 234 -11.96 -2.11 16.85
C TRP A 234 -13.26 -1.34 16.69
N PHE A 235 -14.27 -1.97 16.07
CA PHE A 235 -15.63 -1.41 15.94
C PHE A 235 -16.62 -2.04 16.94
N GLN A 236 -16.18 -3.07 17.65
CA GLN A 236 -16.80 -3.62 18.85
C GLN A 236 -15.75 -3.65 19.96
N ARG A 237 -16.15 -3.40 21.22
CA ARG A 237 -15.21 -3.54 22.35
C ARG A 237 -14.63 -4.96 22.38
N PRO A 238 -13.30 -5.12 22.31
CA PRO A 238 -12.68 -6.44 22.29
C PRO A 238 -12.88 -7.14 23.63
N ASN A 239 -13.06 -8.46 23.57
CA ASN A 239 -12.93 -9.37 24.70
C ASN A 239 -11.85 -10.40 24.36
N ALA A 240 -11.36 -11.15 25.36
CA ALA A 240 -10.24 -12.08 25.16
C ALA A 240 -10.47 -13.06 24.00
N ARG A 241 -11.69 -13.58 23.85
CA ARG A 241 -12.05 -14.49 22.77
C ARG A 241 -12.03 -13.80 21.40
N LEU A 242 -12.59 -12.60 21.29
CA LEU A 242 -12.61 -11.87 20.03
C LEU A 242 -11.19 -11.45 19.62
N LEU A 243 -10.35 -11.03 20.57
CA LEU A 243 -8.94 -10.73 20.33
C LEU A 243 -8.24 -11.95 19.70
N GLU A 244 -8.33 -13.11 20.34
CA GLU A 244 -7.71 -14.35 19.88
C GLU A 244 -8.24 -14.79 18.50
N GLU A 245 -9.55 -14.72 18.26
CA GLU A 245 -10.15 -15.07 16.96
C GLU A 245 -9.62 -14.16 15.83
N ILE A 246 -9.45 -12.85 16.09
CA ILE A 246 -8.97 -11.89 15.09
C ILE A 246 -7.45 -11.99 14.88
N GLU A 247 -6.68 -12.23 15.94
CA GLU A 247 -5.25 -12.49 15.84
C GLU A 247 -4.98 -13.73 14.98
N ASN A 248 -5.72 -14.82 15.19
CA ASN A 248 -5.59 -16.03 14.37
C ASN A 248 -5.87 -15.77 12.89
N ILE A 249 -6.90 -14.98 12.56
CA ILE A 249 -7.17 -14.56 11.18
C ILE A 249 -5.99 -13.76 10.62
N ALA A 250 -5.47 -12.80 11.39
CA ALA A 250 -4.36 -11.96 10.95
C ALA A 250 -3.06 -12.76 10.74
N PHE A 251 -2.79 -13.77 11.56
CA PHE A 251 -1.62 -14.65 11.45
C PHE A 251 -1.52 -15.35 10.09
N ASP A 252 -2.64 -15.74 9.49
CA ASP A 252 -2.68 -16.38 8.17
C ASP A 252 -2.12 -15.47 7.06
N TYR A 253 -2.10 -14.16 7.28
CA TYR A 253 -1.67 -13.17 6.29
C TYR A 253 -0.32 -12.51 6.60
N ILE A 254 0.32 -12.89 7.72
CA ILE A 254 1.64 -12.36 8.13
C ILE A 254 2.74 -13.40 7.97
N ASN A 255 2.41 -14.69 7.93
CA ASN A 255 3.42 -15.74 7.80
C ASN A 255 4.10 -15.67 6.42
N PHE A 256 5.32 -15.15 6.43
CA PHE A 256 6.25 -15.13 5.32
C PHE A 256 6.79 -16.55 5.10
N ASP A 257 6.45 -17.17 3.97
CA ASP A 257 7.41 -18.11 3.38
C ASP A 257 8.51 -17.24 2.77
N GLU A 258 9.72 -17.28 3.31
CA GLU A 258 10.88 -16.64 2.68
C GLU A 258 10.99 -17.14 1.23
N PRO A 259 11.15 -16.26 0.23
CA PRO A 259 11.49 -16.73 -1.11
C PRO A 259 12.93 -17.26 -1.08
N GLY A 260 13.07 -18.58 -1.03
CA GLY A 260 14.31 -19.23 -1.44
C GLY A 260 15.04 -20.05 -0.38
N ILE A 261 14.37 -21.02 0.23
CA ILE A 261 15.03 -22.30 0.51
C ILE A 261 14.15 -23.41 -0.07
N SER A 262 14.24 -23.60 -1.39
CA SER A 262 14.00 -24.94 -1.93
C SER A 262 15.07 -25.83 -1.30
N ALA A 263 14.65 -26.69 -0.37
CA ALA A 263 15.46 -27.79 0.10
C ALA A 263 16.01 -28.57 -1.11
N GLN A 264 17.33 -28.73 -1.10
CA GLN A 264 18.06 -29.68 -1.94
C GLN A 264 17.55 -31.10 -1.72
#